data_AF-A0A3D0VRW5-F1
#
_entry.id   AF-A0A3D0VRW5-F1
#
_cell.length_a   1.000
_cell.length_b   1.000
_cell.length_c   1.000
_cell.angle_alpha   90.00
_cell.angle_beta   90.00
_cell.angle_gamma   90.00
#
_symmetry.space_group_name_H-M   'P 1'
#
loop_
_entity.id
_entity.type
_entity.pdbx_description
1 polymer ?
#
loop_
_entity_poly.entity_id
_entity_poly.type
_entity_poly.pdbx_seq_one_letter_code
_entity_poly.pdbx_strand_id
1 'polypeptide(L)'
;MEVLAHYLRLGFIAAIVMLLIAGIMFLAIRHKNRNKNNEAEISGRLRFYKMIVIAAAVYIPLYLLAYAVYFKNVPVLKYTTDAQFESAYLKNFRNHNLKDSTRNLFYDQSMIYLKNRHHDKIFFDDFAFDKADSIELSFIIYYIKHPDVNDSVKLELRNNIKTTSDIEKYMN
;
A
#
# COMPACT_ATOMS: atom_id res chain seq x y z
N MET A 1 2.97 13.79 0.95
CA MET A 1 2.53 13.92 -0.46
C MET A 1 2.08 12.59 -1.07
N GLU A 2 2.70 11.47 -0.68
CA GLU A 2 2.41 10.13 -1.23
C GLU A 2 0.98 9.66 -0.95
N VAL A 3 0.47 9.89 0.26
CA VAL A 3 -0.93 9.58 0.64
C VAL A 3 -1.94 10.32 -0.26
N LEU A 4 -1.76 11.63 -0.47
CA LEU A 4 -2.63 12.42 -1.34
C LEU A 4 -2.58 11.92 -2.79
N ALA A 5 -1.39 11.63 -3.29
CA ALA A 5 -1.19 11.11 -4.64
C ALA A 5 -1.86 9.74 -4.84
N HIS A 6 -1.85 8.89 -3.81
CA HIS A 6 -2.57 7.61 -3.82
C HIS A 6 -4.09 7.82 -3.98
N TYR A 7 -4.69 8.69 -3.16
CA TYR A 7 -6.12 9.00 -3.27
C TYR A 7 -6.48 9.66 -4.60
N LEU A 8 -5.63 10.55 -5.12
CA LEU A 8 -5.83 11.18 -6.42
C LEU A 8 -5.80 10.12 -7.54
N ARG A 9 -4.86 9.16 -7.48
CA ARG A 9 -4.80 8.02 -8.43
C ARG A 9 -6.06 7.16 -8.38
N LEU A 10 -6.57 6.86 -7.18
CA LEU A 10 -7.82 6.12 -7.01
C LEU A 10 -9.02 6.88 -7.61
N GLY A 11 -9.10 8.20 -7.39
CA GLY A 11 -10.14 9.05 -7.98
C GLY A 11 -10.12 9.03 -9.50
N PHE A 12 -8.93 9.10 -10.10
CA PHE A 12 -8.77 8.99 -11.55
C PHE A 12 -9.19 7.62 -12.09
N ILE A 13 -8.79 6.52 -11.43
CA ILE A 13 -9.18 5.17 -11.84
C ILE A 13 -10.70 5.00 -11.76
N ALA A 14 -11.33 5.43 -10.67
CA ALA A 14 -12.77 5.36 -10.49
C ALA A 14 -13.52 6.14 -11.60
N ALA A 15 -13.06 7.35 -11.93
CA ALA A 15 -13.62 8.14 -13.01
C ALA A 15 -13.48 7.45 -14.37
N ILE A 16 -12.33 6.86 -14.69
CA ILE A 16 -12.13 6.09 -15.94
C ILE A 16 -13.09 4.91 -16.02
N VAL A 17 -13.28 4.16 -14.93
CA VAL A 17 -14.22 3.03 -14.89
C VAL A 17 -15.66 3.51 -15.12
N MET A 18 -16.09 4.60 -14.47
CA MET A 18 -17.43 5.16 -14.69
C MET A 18 -17.64 5.62 -16.15
N LEU A 19 -16.61 6.21 -16.76
CA LEU A 19 -16.65 6.62 -18.17
C LEU A 19 -16.76 5.41 -19.12
N LEU A 20 -16.05 4.31 -18.83
CA LEU A 20 -16.17 3.07 -19.60
C LEU A 20 -17.59 2.49 -19.51
N ILE A 21 -18.17 2.41 -18.31
CA ILE A 21 -19.53 1.93 -18.10
C ILE A 21 -20.52 2.80 -18.90
N ALA A 22 -20.41 4.12 -18.81
CA ALA A 22 -21.26 5.04 -19.56
C ALA A 22 -21.10 4.90 -21.09
N GLY A 23 -19.88 4.68 -21.58
CA GLY A 23 -19.62 4.40 -22.99
C GLY A 23 -20.24 3.09 -23.47
N ILE A 24 -20.18 2.02 -22.67
CA ILE A 24 -20.84 0.75 -22.99
C ILE A 24 -22.36 0.92 -23.01
N MET A 25 -22.94 1.61 -22.02
CA MET A 25 -24.37 1.90 -21.97
C MET A 25 -24.82 2.71 -23.20
N PHE A 26 -24.03 3.69 -23.63
CA PHE A 26 -24.28 4.45 -24.85
C PHE A 26 -24.40 3.55 -26.08
N LEU A 27 -23.40 2.69 -26.29
CA LEU A 27 -23.36 1.78 -27.43
C LEU A 27 -24.53 0.79 -27.39
N ALA A 28 -24.87 0.26 -26.22
CA ALA A 28 -25.99 -0.65 -26.02
C ALA A 28 -27.34 0.04 -26.35
N ILE A 29 -27.55 1.27 -25.87
CA ILE A 29 -28.76 2.05 -26.16
C ILE A 29 -28.83 2.38 -27.66
N ARG A 30 -27.72 2.84 -28.25
CA ARG A 30 -27.65 3.15 -29.69
C ARG A 30 -27.96 1.92 -30.55
N HIS A 31 -27.46 0.75 -30.17
CA HIS A 31 -27.74 -0.50 -30.87
C HIS A 31 -29.20 -0.93 -30.74
N LYS A 32 -29.74 -0.93 -29.51
CA LYS A 32 -31.13 -1.34 -29.20
C LYS A 32 -32.18 -0.44 -29.88
N ASN A 33 -31.87 0.84 -30.06
CA ASN A 33 -32.79 1.84 -30.58
C ASN A 33 -32.69 2.08 -32.09
N ARG A 34 -31.84 1.32 -32.80
CA ARG A 34 -31.68 1.44 -34.25
C ARG A 34 -32.96 1.10 -35.05
N ASN A 35 -33.95 0.46 -34.40
CA ASN A 35 -35.21 -0.02 -35.01
C ASN A 35 -36.51 0.51 -34.33
N LYS A 36 -36.49 1.60 -33.53
CA LYS A 36 -37.69 2.11 -32.83
C LYS A 36 -37.95 3.60 -33.09
N ASN A 37 -39.18 3.96 -33.47
CA ASN A 37 -39.63 5.32 -33.84
C ASN A 37 -39.91 6.30 -32.66
N ASN A 38 -39.35 6.06 -31.46
CA ASN A 38 -39.54 6.96 -30.31
C ASN A 38 -38.43 8.03 -30.29
N GLU A 39 -38.45 8.97 -31.24
CA GLU A 39 -37.32 9.86 -31.54
C GLU A 39 -36.91 10.82 -30.40
N ALA A 40 -37.87 11.37 -29.65
CA ALA A 40 -37.60 12.44 -28.68
C ALA A 40 -36.85 11.98 -27.41
N GLU A 41 -37.27 10.88 -26.79
CA GLU A 41 -36.63 10.33 -25.58
C GLU A 41 -35.25 9.72 -25.91
N ILE A 42 -35.12 9.13 -27.10
CA ILE A 42 -33.89 8.51 -27.60
C ILE A 42 -32.84 9.59 -27.89
N SER A 43 -33.24 10.71 -28.49
CA SER A 43 -32.34 11.84 -28.82
C SER A 43 -31.69 12.47 -27.57
N GLY A 44 -32.47 12.69 -26.50
CA GLY A 44 -31.97 13.25 -25.24
C GLY A 44 -30.92 12.38 -24.56
N ARG A 45 -31.19 11.07 -24.44
CA ARG A 45 -30.25 10.10 -23.86
C ARG A 45 -28.98 9.98 -24.72
N LEU A 46 -29.13 9.91 -26.04
CA LEU A 46 -27.99 9.81 -26.97
C LEU A 46 -27.04 11.03 -26.86
N ARG A 47 -27.59 12.23 -26.69
CA ARG A 47 -26.82 13.47 -26.52
C ARG A 47 -26.07 13.49 -25.19
N PHE A 48 -26.71 13.06 -24.11
CA PHE A 48 -26.10 12.95 -22.78
C PHE A 48 -24.87 12.04 -22.80
N TYR A 49 -25.03 10.82 -23.33
CA TYR A 49 -23.92 9.88 -23.43
C TYR A 49 -22.81 10.33 -24.39
N LYS A 50 -23.15 11.04 -25.49
CA LYS A 50 -22.14 11.64 -26.37
C LYS A 50 -21.27 12.66 -25.63
N MET A 51 -21.86 13.47 -24.72
CA MET A 51 -21.08 14.36 -23.87
C MET A 51 -20.13 13.58 -22.95
N ILE A 52 -20.58 12.46 -22.39
CA ILE A 52 -19.74 11.61 -21.54
C ILE A 52 -18.55 11.03 -22.32
N VAL A 53 -18.77 10.57 -23.56
CA VAL A 53 -17.69 10.07 -24.42
C VAL A 53 -16.67 11.17 -24.73
N ILE A 54 -17.11 12.39 -25.00
CA ILE A 54 -16.22 13.54 -25.21
C ILE A 54 -15.44 13.86 -23.93
N ALA A 55 -16.12 13.86 -22.77
CA ALA A 55 -15.46 14.07 -21.49
C ALA A 55 -14.37 13.01 -21.25
N ALA A 56 -14.63 11.73 -21.60
CA ALA A 56 -13.64 10.67 -21.50
C ALA A 56 -12.42 10.90 -22.40
N ALA A 57 -12.63 11.37 -23.63
CA ALA A 57 -11.56 11.64 -24.57
C ALA A 57 -10.60 12.75 -24.08
N VAL A 58 -11.06 13.65 -23.22
CA VAL A 58 -10.23 14.67 -22.58
C VAL A 58 -9.62 14.16 -21.27
N TYR A 59 -10.40 13.42 -20.48
CA TYR A 59 -9.99 12.97 -19.15
C TYR A 59 -8.87 11.92 -19.18
N ILE A 60 -8.90 10.99 -20.15
CA ILE A 60 -7.88 9.94 -20.28
C ILE A 60 -6.48 10.53 -20.57
N PRO A 61 -6.29 11.40 -21.58
CA PRO A 61 -4.99 12.07 -21.79
C PRO A 61 -4.52 12.87 -20.57
N LEU A 62 -5.44 13.56 -19.88
CA LEU A 62 -5.11 14.33 -18.70
C LEU A 62 -4.62 13.44 -17.55
N TYR A 63 -5.24 12.28 -17.35
CA TYR A 63 -4.74 11.28 -16.41
C TYR A 63 -3.37 10.74 -16.81
N LEU A 64 -3.16 10.42 -18.10
CA LEU A 64 -1.87 9.93 -18.58
C LEU A 64 -0.74 10.95 -18.36
N LEU A 65 -1.03 12.24 -18.58
CA LEU A 65 -0.10 13.34 -18.28
C LEU A 65 0.17 13.46 -16.78
N ALA A 66 -0.87 13.49 -15.94
CA ALA A 66 -0.72 13.51 -14.49
C ALA A 66 0.07 12.30 -13.99
N TYR A 67 -0.16 11.13 -14.61
CA TYR A 67 0.57 9.91 -14.29
C TYR A 67 2.05 10.03 -14.65
N ALA A 68 2.37 10.44 -15.88
CA ALA A 68 3.75 10.55 -16.34
C ALA A 68 4.55 11.60 -15.56
N VAL A 69 3.93 12.74 -15.23
CA VAL A 69 4.61 13.88 -14.58
C VAL A 69 4.66 13.74 -13.06
N TYR A 70 3.58 13.28 -12.43
CA TYR A 70 3.47 13.29 -10.97
C TYR A 70 3.42 11.91 -10.34
N PHE A 71 2.68 10.95 -10.91
CA PHE A 71 2.47 9.67 -10.23
C PHE A 71 3.51 8.60 -10.49
N LYS A 72 4.25 8.69 -11.60
CA LYS A 72 5.17 7.63 -12.05
C LYS A 72 6.16 7.21 -10.96
N ASN A 73 6.66 8.18 -10.18
CA ASN A 73 7.67 7.96 -9.16
C ASN A 73 7.10 7.99 -7.74
N VAL A 74 5.77 8.08 -7.59
CA VAL A 74 5.14 8.08 -6.27
C VAL A 74 4.76 6.64 -5.91
N PRO A 75 5.29 6.10 -4.82
CA PRO A 75 5.03 4.73 -4.41
C PRO A 75 3.55 4.54 -4.07
N VAL A 76 3.09 3.30 -4.17
CA VAL A 76 1.70 2.94 -3.97
C VAL A 76 1.52 2.42 -2.57
N LEU A 77 0.48 2.89 -1.88
CA LEU A 77 0.07 2.30 -0.62
C LEU A 77 -0.29 0.82 -0.87
N LYS A 78 0.49 -0.07 -0.25
CA LYS A 78 0.36 -1.53 -0.38
C LYS A 78 -0.42 -2.13 0.79
N TYR A 79 -0.26 -1.55 1.97
CA TYR A 79 -0.93 -1.99 3.19
C TYR A 79 -1.75 -0.84 3.76
N THR A 80 -2.99 -1.11 4.17
CA THR A 80 -3.88 -0.10 4.76
C THR A 80 -3.99 -0.23 6.27
N THR A 81 -3.51 -1.33 6.85
CA THR A 81 -3.57 -1.59 8.29
C THR A 81 -2.26 -2.20 8.80
N ASP A 82 -2.00 -1.99 10.08
CA ASP A 82 -0.87 -2.60 10.81
C ASP A 82 -0.91 -4.13 10.68
N ALA A 83 -2.08 -4.75 10.85
CA ALA A 83 -2.24 -6.20 10.74
C ALA A 83 -1.86 -6.77 9.35
N GLN A 84 -2.14 -6.02 8.26
CA GLN A 84 -1.72 -6.43 6.92
C GLN A 84 -0.19 -6.39 6.78
N PHE A 85 0.43 -5.32 7.28
CA PHE A 85 1.89 -5.17 7.28
C PHE A 85 2.56 -6.24 8.15
N GLU A 86 2.09 -6.44 9.39
CA GLU A 86 2.57 -7.45 10.32
C GLU A 86 2.54 -8.84 9.71
N SER A 87 1.42 -9.22 9.08
CA SER A 87 1.27 -10.52 8.41
C SER A 87 2.26 -10.71 7.27
N ALA A 88 2.57 -9.64 6.53
CA ALA A 88 3.46 -9.69 5.38
C ALA A 88 4.96 -9.66 5.74
N TYR A 89 5.36 -8.83 6.70
CA TYR A 89 6.77 -8.58 7.02
C TYR A 89 7.23 -9.18 8.35
N LEU A 90 6.37 -9.19 9.38
CA LEU A 90 6.78 -9.56 10.74
C LEU A 90 6.46 -11.02 11.07
N LYS A 91 5.32 -11.56 10.60
CA LYS A 91 4.85 -12.91 10.95
C LYS A 91 5.87 -14.02 10.72
N ASN A 92 6.61 -13.93 9.60
CA ASN A 92 7.63 -14.90 9.22
C ASN A 92 9.05 -14.35 9.37
N PHE A 93 9.22 -13.22 10.06
CA PHE A 93 10.54 -12.63 10.22
C PHE A 93 11.47 -13.60 10.97
N ARG A 94 12.53 -14.05 10.27
CA ARG A 94 13.48 -15.07 10.76
C ARG A 94 12.82 -16.38 11.26
N ASN A 95 11.60 -16.72 10.82
CA ASN A 95 10.88 -17.94 11.22
C ASN A 95 10.89 -18.20 12.74
N HIS A 96 10.66 -17.17 13.56
CA HIS A 96 10.71 -17.30 15.00
C HIS A 96 9.56 -18.18 15.56
N ASN A 97 9.84 -19.03 16.55
CA ASN A 97 8.81 -19.82 17.25
C ASN A 97 8.31 -19.12 18.52
N LEU A 98 7.81 -17.88 18.39
CA LEU A 98 7.23 -17.14 19.51
C LEU A 98 5.81 -17.64 19.82
N LYS A 99 5.49 -17.77 21.11
CA LYS A 99 4.12 -18.03 21.59
C LYS A 99 3.24 -16.79 21.36
N ASP A 100 1.92 -16.97 21.36
CA ASP A 100 0.96 -15.91 21.03
C ASP A 100 1.18 -14.60 21.80
N SER A 101 1.37 -14.65 23.12
CA SER A 101 1.61 -13.44 23.94
C SER A 101 2.93 -12.73 23.57
N THR A 102 4.01 -13.50 23.42
CA THR A 102 5.32 -12.97 23.01
C THR A 102 5.35 -12.50 21.56
N ARG A 103 4.51 -13.08 20.70
CA ARG A 103 4.38 -12.71 19.29
C ARG A 103 3.67 -11.36 19.16
N ASN A 104 2.62 -11.13 19.92
CA ASN A 104 1.96 -9.82 19.96
C ASN A 104 2.92 -8.74 20.48
N LEU A 105 3.68 -9.04 21.55
CA LEU A 105 4.69 -8.13 22.05
C LEU A 105 5.77 -7.80 21.00
N PHE A 106 6.18 -8.79 20.21
CA PHE A 106 7.10 -8.58 19.09
C PHE A 106 6.49 -7.66 18.03
N TYR A 107 5.24 -7.88 17.63
CA TYR A 107 4.56 -7.02 16.65
C TYR A 107 4.43 -5.59 17.16
N ASP A 108 3.98 -5.39 18.40
CA ASP A 108 3.81 -4.07 19.00
C ASP A 108 5.12 -3.29 19.02
N GLN A 109 6.19 -3.89 19.56
CA GLN A 109 7.50 -3.24 19.65
C GLN A 109 8.11 -2.97 18.27
N SER A 110 7.95 -3.91 17.33
CA SER A 110 8.42 -3.76 15.95
C SER A 110 7.70 -2.64 15.23
N MET A 111 6.37 -2.56 15.35
CA MET A 111 5.57 -1.51 14.75
C MET A 111 5.90 -0.14 15.33
N ILE A 112 6.09 -0.03 16.65
CA ILE A 112 6.54 1.21 17.29
C ILE A 112 7.88 1.66 16.72
N TYR A 113 8.87 0.76 16.66
CA TYR A 113 10.18 1.08 16.11
C TYR A 113 10.10 1.55 14.65
N LEU A 114 9.43 0.75 13.80
CA LEU A 114 9.34 1.00 12.36
C LEU A 114 8.58 2.29 12.07
N LYS A 115 7.48 2.58 12.78
CA LYS A 115 6.74 3.86 12.66
C LYS A 115 7.56 5.05 13.15
N ASN A 116 8.34 4.89 14.21
CA ASN A 116 9.19 5.98 14.70
C ASN A 116 10.30 6.33 13.71
N ARG A 117 10.86 5.31 13.04
CA ARG A 117 11.98 5.49 12.10
C ARG A 117 11.54 5.90 10.70
N HIS A 118 10.51 5.24 10.18
CA HIS A 118 10.08 5.34 8.78
C HIS A 118 8.70 5.99 8.61
N HIS A 119 8.01 6.32 9.70
CA HIS A 119 6.66 6.86 9.68
C HIS A 119 5.70 5.96 8.88
N ASP A 120 4.81 6.57 8.10
CA ASP A 120 3.85 5.85 7.26
C ASP A 120 4.48 5.18 6.03
N LYS A 121 5.78 5.41 5.77
CA LYS A 121 6.46 4.86 4.59
C LYS A 121 6.45 3.32 4.58
N ILE A 122 6.36 2.69 5.75
CA ILE A 122 6.32 1.23 5.92
C ILE A 122 5.14 0.58 5.17
N PHE A 123 4.11 1.34 4.87
CA PHE A 123 2.90 0.86 4.21
C PHE A 123 2.96 0.92 2.69
N PHE A 124 4.03 1.46 2.11
CA PHE A 124 4.20 1.63 0.67
C PHE A 124 4.92 0.45 0.01
N ASP A 125 4.70 0.27 -1.29
CA ASP A 125 5.17 -0.88 -2.06
C ASP A 125 6.69 -0.92 -2.29
N ASP A 126 7.34 0.23 -2.23
CA ASP A 126 8.79 0.39 -2.33
C ASP A 126 9.52 0.19 -0.99
N PHE A 127 8.78 -0.01 0.10
CA PHE A 127 9.38 -0.22 1.41
C PHE A 127 10.08 -1.59 1.52
N ALA A 128 11.34 -1.54 1.92
CA ALA A 128 12.15 -2.70 2.24
C ALA A 128 12.94 -2.44 3.52
N PHE A 129 13.07 -3.48 4.35
CA PHE A 129 13.90 -3.39 5.55
C PHE A 129 15.34 -3.09 5.18
N ASP A 130 15.90 -2.07 5.81
CA ASP A 130 17.32 -1.85 5.78
C ASP A 130 18.03 -2.79 6.77
N LYS A 131 19.37 -2.72 6.76
CA LYS A 131 20.20 -3.53 7.63
C LYS A 131 19.94 -3.24 9.12
N ALA A 132 19.70 -1.98 9.48
CA ALA A 132 19.47 -1.59 10.86
C ALA A 132 18.08 -2.03 11.33
N ASP A 133 17.08 -1.98 10.46
CA ASP A 133 15.74 -2.54 10.74
C ASP A 133 15.86 -4.04 11.06
N SER A 134 16.59 -4.77 10.21
CA SER A 134 16.78 -6.20 10.39
C SER A 134 17.49 -6.55 11.71
N ILE A 135 18.48 -5.74 12.11
CA ILE A 135 19.20 -5.91 13.38
C ILE A 135 18.28 -5.58 14.55
N GLU A 136 17.55 -4.47 14.50
CA GLU A 136 16.67 -4.05 15.59
C GLU A 136 15.54 -5.05 15.83
N LEU A 137 14.85 -5.49 14.78
CA LEU A 137 13.81 -6.51 14.88
C LEU A 137 14.35 -7.81 15.46
N SER A 138 15.60 -8.17 15.13
CA SER A 138 16.28 -9.33 15.74
C SER A 138 16.56 -9.11 17.23
N PHE A 139 16.94 -7.90 17.64
CA PHE A 139 17.11 -7.56 19.05
C PHE A 139 15.81 -7.64 19.84
N ILE A 140 14.71 -7.14 19.28
CA ILE A 140 13.39 -7.24 19.90
C ILE A 140 13.06 -8.70 20.18
N ILE A 141 13.24 -9.59 19.20
CA ILE A 141 13.02 -11.03 19.38
C ILE A 141 13.94 -11.59 20.48
N TYR A 142 15.23 -11.25 20.45
CA TYR A 142 16.19 -11.74 21.42
C TYR A 142 15.81 -11.35 22.86
N TYR A 143 15.44 -10.09 23.10
CA TYR A 143 15.05 -9.60 24.42
C TYR A 143 13.71 -10.16 24.90
N ILE A 144 12.78 -10.44 23.98
CA ILE A 144 11.53 -11.12 24.34
C ILE A 144 11.79 -12.57 24.78
N LYS A 145 12.77 -13.25 24.15
CA LYS A 145 13.18 -14.60 24.53
C LYS A 145 14.00 -14.65 25.83
N HIS A 146 14.72 -13.57 26.16
CA HIS A 146 15.60 -13.46 27.32
C HIS A 146 15.24 -12.23 28.19
N PRO A 147 14.09 -12.27 28.90
CA PRO A 147 13.59 -11.11 29.66
C PRO A 147 14.47 -10.76 30.88
N ASP A 148 15.36 -11.65 31.28
CA ASP A 148 16.33 -11.51 32.36
C ASP A 148 17.55 -10.66 31.98
N VAL A 149 17.75 -10.37 30.69
CA VAL A 149 18.84 -9.50 30.22
C VAL A 149 18.64 -8.09 30.74
N ASN A 150 19.57 -7.64 31.58
CA ASN A 150 19.57 -6.30 32.14
C ASN A 150 19.97 -5.23 31.10
N ASP A 151 19.70 -3.96 31.41
CA ASP A 151 19.90 -2.87 30.46
C ASP A 151 21.37 -2.61 30.10
N SER A 152 22.32 -2.94 31.00
CA SER A 152 23.75 -2.86 30.70
C SER A 152 24.14 -3.82 29.58
N VAL A 153 23.66 -5.07 29.64
CA VAL A 153 23.93 -6.08 28.63
C VAL A 153 23.23 -5.74 27.31
N LYS A 154 22.00 -5.21 27.36
CA LYS A 154 21.32 -4.70 26.15
C LYS A 154 22.13 -3.60 25.46
N LEU A 155 22.68 -2.67 26.22
CA LEU A 155 23.48 -1.57 25.68
C LEU A 155 24.79 -2.09 25.07
N GLU A 156 25.46 -3.01 25.75
CA GLU A 156 26.68 -3.65 25.24
C GLU A 156 26.42 -4.38 23.92
N LEU A 157 25.37 -5.20 23.86
CA LEU A 157 24.98 -5.91 22.64
C LEU A 157 24.70 -4.96 21.49
N ARG A 158 23.97 -3.86 21.73
CA ARG A 158 23.71 -2.82 20.72
C ARG A 158 24.98 -2.15 20.19
N ASN A 159 25.99 -1.96 21.04
CA ASN A 159 27.26 -1.35 20.64
C ASN A 159 28.15 -2.31 19.84
N ASN A 160 28.07 -3.61 20.15
CA ASN A 160 28.94 -4.63 19.57
C ASN A 160 28.40 -5.23 18.26
N ILE A 161 27.08 -5.35 18.10
CA ILE A 161 26.45 -5.91 16.90
C ILE A 161 26.30 -4.83 15.83
N LYS A 162 27.03 -4.99 14.73
CA LYS A 162 26.99 -4.05 13.59
C LYS A 162 26.48 -4.68 12.32
N THR A 163 26.35 -6.00 12.27
CA THR A 163 25.92 -6.76 11.11
C THR A 163 24.78 -7.71 11.44
N THR A 164 24.03 -8.11 10.41
CA THR A 164 22.98 -9.12 10.53
C THR A 164 23.55 -10.50 10.91
N SER A 165 24.82 -10.75 10.60
CA SER A 165 25.55 -11.97 10.98
C SER A 165 26.00 -11.95 12.45
N ASP A 166 26.30 -10.78 13.01
CA ASP A 166 26.68 -10.69 14.43
C ASP A 166 25.53 -11.12 15.34
N ILE A 167 24.31 -10.72 15.01
CA ILE A 167 23.12 -11.06 15.80
C ILE A 167 22.65 -12.50 15.59
N GLU A 168 23.00 -13.15 14.48
CA GLU A 168 22.62 -14.56 14.24
C GLU A 168 23.14 -15.51 15.31
N LYS A 169 24.31 -15.22 15.88
CA LYS A 169 24.91 -16.00 16.98
C LYS A 169 24.05 -16.03 18.24
N TYR A 170 23.17 -15.04 18.40
CA TYR A 170 22.28 -14.89 19.55
C TYR A 170 20.85 -15.36 19.26
N MET A 171 20.56 -15.69 18.00
CA MET A 171 19.21 -16.04 17.54
C MET A 171 18.99 -17.56 17.41
N ASN A 172 20.07 -18.34 17.45
CA ASN A 172 20.10 -19.80 17.38
C ASN A 172 20.08 -20.44 18.76
#